data_AF-A0A023BTS7-F1
#
_entry.id   AF-A0A023BTS7-F1
#
_cell.length_a   1.000
_cell.length_b   1.000
_cell.length_c   1.000
_cell.angle_alpha   90.00
_cell.angle_beta   90.00
_cell.angle_gamma   90.00
#
_symmetry.space_group_name_H-M   'P 1'
#
loop_
_entity.id
_entity.type
_entity.pdbx_description
1 polymer ?
#
loop_
_entity_poly.entity_id
_entity_poly.type
_entity_poly.pdbx_seq_one_letter_code
_entity_poly.pdbx_strand_id
1 'polypeptide(L)'
;MKNKVFFLGIGYLFLTVSGYAQGNSLKTQLLLLQNSLGHKFLLDSTGFSTIKNAKFYTKNGDTNVFDINSKNVHIVDVNNDGEKDIIYQDNRHYQATVLLLKKGNDFVEVWNGPGVLVDIKQEKETTMYIVSSAIGCFDMTIVSTLVIDSDTTLTENTIALYSDTKMSTINKTLEQKIISGTLRTQPVIDDKKKIDPCTGDLKMGNQIRVIENKTVTVIKKQKEWFFVVLQEKDQSIIGWVKK
;
A
#
# COMPACT_ATOMS: atom_id res chain seq x y z
N MET A 1 7.05 -34.25 -55.05
CA MET A 1 8.13 -34.15 -54.05
C MET A 1 8.00 -32.81 -53.31
N LYS A 2 7.75 -32.91 -52.00
CA LYS A 2 7.76 -31.92 -50.89
C LYS A 2 7.76 -30.41 -51.21
N ASN A 3 6.61 -29.79 -50.98
CA ASN A 3 6.47 -28.39 -50.57
C ASN A 3 7.15 -28.19 -49.19
N LYS A 4 8.03 -27.19 -49.07
CA LYS A 4 8.46 -26.65 -47.77
C LYS A 4 7.98 -25.20 -47.69
N VAL A 5 6.92 -25.01 -46.90
CA VAL A 5 6.42 -23.70 -46.48
C VAL A 5 7.40 -23.13 -45.46
N PHE A 6 7.90 -21.93 -45.73
CA PHE A 6 8.67 -21.13 -44.78
C PHE A 6 7.69 -20.51 -43.77
N PHE A 7 7.69 -21.02 -42.54
CA PHE A 7 7.13 -20.31 -41.38
C PHE A 7 8.24 -19.38 -40.85
N LEU A 8 8.13 -18.08 -41.13
CA LEU A 8 8.91 -17.05 -40.45
C LEU A 8 8.09 -16.55 -39.26
N GLY A 9 8.66 -16.76 -38.07
CA GLY A 9 8.01 -16.54 -36.79
C GLY A 9 7.62 -15.09 -36.56
N ILE A 10 6.34 -14.89 -36.26
CA ILE A 10 5.87 -13.77 -35.46
C ILE A 10 6.22 -14.13 -34.02
N GLY A 11 7.32 -13.58 -33.53
CA GLY A 11 7.78 -13.81 -32.17
C GLY A 11 8.52 -12.59 -31.66
N TYR A 12 8.08 -12.09 -30.51
CA TYR A 12 8.73 -11.06 -29.69
C TYR A 12 8.63 -9.62 -30.19
N LEU A 13 7.46 -9.01 -30.01
CA LEU A 13 7.40 -7.58 -29.73
C LEU A 13 6.23 -7.23 -28.78
N PHE A 14 6.17 -7.88 -27.61
CA PHE A 14 5.26 -7.51 -26.53
C PHE A 14 5.92 -7.74 -25.17
N LEU A 15 6.91 -6.92 -24.81
CA LEU A 15 7.51 -6.95 -23.46
C LEU A 15 8.01 -5.59 -22.96
N THR A 16 7.42 -4.46 -23.37
CA THR A 16 7.89 -3.14 -22.89
C THR A 16 6.81 -2.19 -22.37
N VAL A 17 5.54 -2.61 -22.23
CA VAL A 17 4.49 -1.69 -21.76
C VAL A 17 4.16 -1.81 -20.26
N SER A 18 4.52 -2.92 -19.59
CA SER A 18 4.20 -3.12 -18.16
C SER A 18 5.12 -2.36 -17.19
N GLY A 19 6.27 -1.84 -17.63
CA GLY A 19 7.22 -1.13 -16.75
C GLY A 19 6.82 0.29 -16.35
N TYR A 20 5.97 0.96 -17.14
CA TYR A 20 5.61 2.37 -16.89
C TYR A 20 4.52 2.54 -15.82
N ALA A 21 3.56 1.61 -15.74
CA ALA A 21 2.49 1.67 -14.75
C ALA A 21 3.02 1.39 -13.32
N GLN A 22 3.93 0.42 -13.19
CA GLN A 22 4.52 0.04 -11.89
C GLN A 22 5.43 1.13 -11.31
N GLY A 23 6.14 1.87 -12.17
CA GLY A 23 6.99 3.00 -11.77
C GLY A 23 6.23 4.21 -11.23
N ASN A 24 5.02 4.47 -11.74
CA ASN A 24 4.20 5.59 -11.28
C ASN A 24 3.57 5.32 -9.90
N SER A 25 3.02 4.11 -9.70
CA SER A 25 2.42 3.71 -8.42
C SER A 25 3.44 3.75 -7.28
N LEU A 26 4.63 3.16 -7.45
CA LEU A 26 5.68 3.19 -6.43
C LEU A 26 6.10 4.64 -6.10
N LYS A 27 6.21 5.51 -7.10
CA LYS A 27 6.55 6.92 -6.88
C LYS A 27 5.48 7.63 -6.06
N THR A 28 4.19 7.40 -6.33
CA THR A 28 3.09 7.93 -5.51
C THR A 28 3.20 7.45 -4.06
N GLN A 29 3.39 6.14 -3.84
CA GLN A 29 3.54 5.60 -2.49
C GLN A 29 4.72 6.21 -1.73
N LEU A 30 5.87 6.37 -2.39
CA LEU A 30 7.05 7.02 -1.78
C LEU A 30 6.78 8.50 -1.44
N LEU A 31 6.06 9.24 -2.28
CA LEU A 31 5.70 10.63 -1.99
C LEU A 31 4.72 10.75 -0.81
N LEU A 32 3.78 9.80 -0.69
CA LEU A 32 2.86 9.72 0.44
C LEU A 32 3.61 9.40 1.75
N LEU A 33 4.57 8.46 1.71
CA LEU A 33 5.44 8.17 2.86
C LEU A 33 6.30 9.38 3.26
N GLN A 34 6.78 10.15 2.28
CA GLN A 34 7.58 11.35 2.54
C GLN A 34 6.76 12.48 3.20
N ASN A 35 5.47 12.60 2.85
CA ASN A 35 4.58 13.70 3.26
C ASN A 35 3.33 13.20 4.01
N SER A 36 3.50 12.18 4.86
CA SER A 36 2.41 11.46 5.52
C SER A 36 1.51 12.33 6.41
N LEU A 37 2.05 13.40 6.99
CA LEU A 37 1.34 14.27 7.94
C LEU A 37 0.49 15.38 7.29
N GLY A 38 0.57 15.54 5.96
CA GLY A 38 -0.05 16.67 5.26
C GLY A 38 -1.29 16.34 4.43
N HIS A 39 -1.54 15.06 4.14
CA HIS A 39 -2.61 14.67 3.21
C HIS A 39 -3.93 14.48 3.97
N LYS A 40 -4.91 15.34 3.69
CA LYS A 40 -6.30 15.15 4.11
C LYS A 40 -7.13 14.87 2.88
N PHE A 41 -7.65 13.65 2.78
CA PHE A 41 -8.68 13.35 1.80
C PHE A 41 -10.00 13.99 2.22
N LEU A 42 -10.67 14.67 1.30
CA LEU A 42 -11.98 15.26 1.55
C LEU A 42 -13.06 14.20 1.35
N LEU A 43 -13.68 13.78 2.44
CA LEU A 43 -14.81 12.84 2.40
C LEU A 43 -16.03 13.52 1.76
N ASP A 44 -16.79 12.72 1.01
CA ASP A 44 -18.03 13.16 0.35
C ASP A 44 -19.19 12.31 0.87
N SER A 45 -19.94 12.87 1.81
CA SER A 45 -21.12 12.21 2.38
C SER A 45 -22.40 12.45 1.57
N THR A 46 -22.30 13.11 0.41
CA THR A 46 -23.45 13.40 -0.46
C THR A 46 -24.09 12.09 -0.90
N GLY A 47 -25.41 11.99 -0.71
CA GLY A 47 -26.16 10.77 -1.00
C GLY A 47 -26.29 9.80 0.17
N PHE A 48 -25.56 9.97 1.28
CA PHE A 48 -25.74 9.09 2.44
C PHE A 48 -27.18 9.15 3.01
N SER A 49 -27.80 10.34 3.01
CA SER A 49 -29.17 10.53 3.50
C SER A 49 -30.25 9.83 2.67
N THR A 50 -29.93 9.36 1.47
CA THR A 50 -30.87 8.59 0.63
C THR A 50 -30.86 7.10 0.97
N ILE A 51 -29.84 6.63 1.69
CA ILE A 51 -29.74 5.26 2.19
C ILE A 51 -30.72 5.08 3.35
N LYS A 52 -31.77 4.28 3.12
CA LYS A 52 -32.83 4.03 4.11
C LYS A 52 -32.90 2.56 4.48
N ASN A 53 -32.98 2.28 5.78
CA ASN A 53 -33.16 0.93 6.33
C ASN A 53 -32.08 -0.08 5.87
N ALA A 54 -30.89 0.40 5.52
CA ALA A 54 -29.77 -0.45 5.13
C ALA A 54 -29.06 -1.00 6.38
N LYS A 55 -28.51 -2.20 6.26
CA LYS A 55 -27.58 -2.80 7.23
C LYS A 55 -26.16 -2.78 6.69
N PHE A 56 -25.18 -2.68 7.60
CA PHE A 56 -23.75 -2.70 7.28
C PHE A 56 -23.11 -3.93 7.91
N TYR A 57 -22.91 -4.97 7.11
CA TYR A 57 -22.39 -6.25 7.59
C TYR A 57 -20.86 -6.25 7.60
N THR A 58 -20.29 -6.84 8.64
CA THR A 58 -18.85 -7.16 8.67
C THR A 58 -18.52 -8.27 7.68
N LYS A 59 -17.22 -8.41 7.34
CA LYS A 59 -16.72 -9.46 6.43
C LYS A 59 -17.05 -10.89 6.91
N ASN A 60 -17.28 -11.06 8.22
CA ASN A 60 -17.52 -12.37 8.84
C ASN A 60 -18.99 -12.84 8.79
N GLY A 61 -19.87 -12.12 8.08
CA GLY A 61 -21.18 -12.63 7.66
C GLY A 61 -22.40 -11.83 8.14
N ASP A 62 -23.56 -12.24 7.62
CA ASP A 62 -24.85 -11.52 7.64
C ASP A 62 -25.50 -11.33 9.03
N THR A 63 -24.81 -11.72 10.10
CA THR A 63 -25.31 -11.61 11.49
C THR A 63 -24.61 -10.53 12.31
N ASN A 64 -23.43 -10.08 11.85
CA ASN A 64 -22.65 -9.09 12.59
C ASN A 64 -22.70 -7.75 11.85
N VAL A 65 -23.50 -6.84 12.39
CA VAL A 65 -23.76 -5.50 11.84
C VAL A 65 -23.03 -4.47 12.71
N PHE A 66 -22.43 -3.45 12.09
CA PHE A 66 -21.85 -2.33 12.82
C PHE A 66 -22.46 -1.00 12.38
N ASP A 67 -22.50 -0.05 13.31
CA ASP A 67 -22.98 1.30 13.02
C ASP A 67 -21.87 2.12 12.36
N ILE A 68 -22.23 2.82 11.29
CA ILE A 68 -21.34 3.80 10.65
C ILE A 68 -21.84 5.22 10.90
N ASN A 69 -20.89 6.12 11.13
CA ASN A 69 -21.17 7.53 11.33
C ASN A 69 -21.18 8.25 9.97
N SER A 70 -22.34 8.81 9.60
CA SER A 70 -22.55 9.53 8.34
C SER A 70 -21.61 10.72 8.10
N LYS A 71 -20.91 11.21 9.13
CA LYS A 71 -19.94 12.32 9.00
C LYS A 71 -18.56 11.86 8.52
N ASN A 72 -18.28 10.56 8.59
CA ASN A 72 -16.97 10.00 8.24
C ASN A 72 -17.08 9.01 7.06
N VAL A 73 -17.96 9.28 6.10
CA VAL A 73 -18.16 8.43 4.93
C VAL A 73 -17.81 9.18 3.66
N HIS A 74 -17.31 8.45 2.68
CA HIS A 74 -17.20 8.87 1.29
C HIS A 74 -18.04 7.93 0.44
N ILE A 75 -18.98 8.49 -0.32
CA ILE A 75 -19.91 7.79 -1.20
C ILE A 75 -19.36 7.80 -2.62
N VAL A 76 -19.01 6.64 -3.14
CA VAL A 76 -18.33 6.52 -4.43
C VAL A 76 -18.60 5.14 -5.03
N ASP A 77 -18.64 5.06 -6.35
CA ASP A 77 -18.73 3.78 -7.08
C ASP A 77 -17.30 3.25 -7.23
N VAL A 78 -16.87 2.29 -6.40
CA VAL A 78 -15.46 1.85 -6.40
C VAL A 78 -15.19 0.72 -7.39
N ASN A 79 -16.20 -0.08 -7.71
CA ASN A 79 -16.11 -1.20 -8.65
C ASN A 79 -16.73 -0.84 -10.02
N ASN A 80 -17.08 0.41 -10.28
CA ASN A 80 -17.64 0.86 -11.56
C ASN A 80 -18.89 0.05 -11.99
N ASP A 81 -19.69 -0.43 -11.04
CA ASP A 81 -20.91 -1.22 -11.33
C ASP A 81 -22.16 -0.33 -11.52
N GLY A 82 -22.00 0.98 -11.35
CA GLY A 82 -23.06 1.98 -11.46
C GLY A 82 -23.81 2.24 -10.16
N GLU A 83 -23.60 1.44 -9.12
CA GLU A 83 -24.09 1.71 -7.78
C GLU A 83 -23.05 2.42 -6.91
N LYS A 84 -23.49 3.03 -5.79
CA LYS A 84 -22.59 3.73 -4.87
C LYS A 84 -22.27 2.86 -3.67
N ASP A 85 -20.97 2.72 -3.41
CA ASP A 85 -20.37 2.07 -2.26
C ASP A 85 -20.03 3.08 -1.17
N ILE A 86 -19.53 2.56 -0.04
CA ILE A 86 -19.15 3.37 1.12
C ILE A 86 -17.69 3.10 1.48
N ILE A 87 -16.92 4.17 1.56
CA ILE A 87 -15.66 4.18 2.30
C ILE A 87 -15.92 4.87 3.63
N TYR A 88 -15.78 4.14 4.74
CA TYR A 88 -15.97 4.65 6.09
C TYR A 88 -14.63 4.84 6.79
N GLN A 89 -14.43 5.99 7.42
CA GLN A 89 -13.28 6.27 8.29
C GLN A 89 -13.69 6.21 9.76
N ASP A 90 -13.28 5.15 10.45
CA ASP A 90 -13.39 5.07 11.89
C ASP A 90 -12.30 5.97 12.51
N ASN A 91 -12.73 6.93 13.33
CA ASN A 91 -11.88 7.90 13.99
C ASN A 91 -11.72 7.62 15.50
N ARG A 92 -12.10 6.42 15.97
CA ARG A 92 -11.77 5.93 17.32
C ARG A 92 -10.25 5.65 17.42
N HIS A 93 -9.78 5.29 18.61
CA HIS A 93 -8.36 5.30 19.05
C HIS A 93 -7.28 4.95 18.01
N TYR A 94 -7.57 4.03 17.08
CA TYR A 94 -6.75 3.77 15.90
C TYR A 94 -7.59 4.12 14.68
N GLN A 95 -7.15 5.12 13.91
CA GLN A 95 -7.81 5.46 12.65
C GLN A 95 -7.86 4.21 11.77
N ALA A 96 -9.02 3.89 11.24
CA ALA A 96 -9.21 2.76 10.33
C ALA A 96 -10.05 3.19 9.14
N THR A 97 -9.78 2.56 8.00
CA THR A 97 -10.57 2.72 6.78
C THR A 97 -11.28 1.40 6.51
N VAL A 98 -12.57 1.47 6.21
CA VAL A 98 -13.41 0.31 5.92
C VAL A 98 -14.06 0.54 4.55
N LEU A 99 -13.92 -0.43 3.66
CA LEU A 99 -14.58 -0.45 2.35
C LEU A 99 -15.78 -1.38 2.39
N LEU A 100 -16.93 -0.84 2.06
CA LEU A 100 -18.24 -1.49 2.10
C LEU A 100 -18.86 -1.43 0.70
N LEU A 101 -19.01 -2.58 0.05
CA LEU A 101 -19.68 -2.67 -1.24
C LEU A 101 -21.19 -2.80 -1.06
N LYS A 102 -21.95 -2.19 -1.96
CA LYS A 102 -23.40 -2.31 -1.97
C LYS A 102 -23.82 -3.74 -2.37
N LYS A 103 -24.85 -4.26 -1.70
CA LYS A 103 -25.47 -5.55 -2.00
C LYS A 103 -26.98 -5.46 -1.80
N GLY A 104 -27.70 -5.13 -2.87
CA GLY A 104 -29.13 -4.84 -2.81
C GLY A 104 -29.41 -3.59 -1.97
N ASN A 105 -30.17 -3.72 -0.88
CA ASN A 105 -30.42 -2.60 0.04
C ASN A 105 -29.33 -2.42 1.10
N ASP A 106 -28.47 -3.42 1.30
CA ASP A 106 -27.49 -3.46 2.37
C ASP A 106 -26.06 -3.23 1.84
N PHE A 107 -25.09 -3.24 2.76
CA PHE A 107 -23.66 -3.08 2.46
C PHE A 107 -22.85 -4.15 3.17
N VAL A 108 -21.80 -4.64 2.50
CA VAL A 108 -20.93 -5.71 3.02
C VAL A 108 -19.48 -5.25 3.02
N GLU A 109 -18.81 -5.37 4.15
CA GLU A 109 -17.39 -5.07 4.29
C GLU A 109 -16.56 -6.03 3.44
N VAL A 110 -15.74 -5.47 2.55
CA VAL A 110 -14.80 -6.24 1.72
C VAL A 110 -13.34 -6.03 2.15
N TRP A 111 -13.06 -4.89 2.78
CA TRP A 111 -11.74 -4.57 3.31
C TRP A 111 -11.84 -3.69 4.55
N ASN A 112 -10.93 -3.92 5.50
CA ASN A 112 -10.80 -3.17 6.73
C ASN A 112 -9.33 -3.19 7.14
N GLY A 113 -8.74 -2.01 7.30
CA GLY A 113 -7.34 -1.89 7.67
C GLY A 113 -7.03 -0.57 8.37
N PRO A 114 -5.87 -0.51 9.04
CA PRO A 114 -5.46 0.67 9.78
C PRO A 114 -5.09 1.81 8.83
N GLY A 115 -5.32 3.04 9.28
CA GLY A 115 -4.95 4.26 8.58
C GLY A 115 -6.12 5.02 7.98
N VAL A 116 -5.76 6.14 7.36
CA VAL A 116 -6.70 7.08 6.74
C VAL A 116 -6.56 7.05 5.22
N LEU A 117 -7.68 7.11 4.51
CA LEU A 117 -7.69 7.39 3.08
C LEU A 117 -7.01 8.75 2.83
N VAL A 118 -6.04 8.77 1.92
CA VAL A 118 -5.31 9.98 1.53
C VAL A 118 -5.50 10.34 0.06
N ASP A 119 -5.85 9.37 -0.79
CA ASP A 119 -6.08 9.59 -2.22
C ASP A 119 -6.96 8.48 -2.81
N ILE A 120 -7.76 8.82 -3.84
CA ILE A 120 -8.54 7.89 -4.66
C ILE A 120 -8.39 8.28 -6.13
N LYS A 121 -8.13 7.29 -6.98
CA LYS A 121 -8.05 7.47 -8.43
C LYS A 121 -9.03 6.51 -9.10
N GLN A 122 -10.02 7.07 -9.79
CA GLN A 122 -11.00 6.31 -10.55
C GLN A 122 -10.62 6.36 -12.03
N GLU A 123 -10.00 5.28 -12.50
CA GLU A 123 -9.71 5.08 -13.93
C GLU A 123 -10.50 3.84 -14.41
N LYS A 124 -9.85 2.92 -15.13
CA LYS A 124 -10.45 1.62 -15.45
C LYS A 124 -10.68 0.79 -14.16
N GLU A 125 -9.72 0.87 -13.26
CA GLU A 125 -9.77 0.30 -11.91
C GLU A 125 -9.76 1.46 -10.91
N THR A 126 -10.35 1.25 -9.74
CA THR A 126 -10.24 2.23 -8.65
C THR A 126 -9.01 1.90 -7.82
N THR A 127 -8.13 2.89 -7.65
CA THR A 127 -6.98 2.79 -6.74
C THR A 127 -7.19 3.67 -5.53
N MET A 128 -7.16 3.08 -4.34
CA MET A 128 -7.19 3.79 -3.06
C MET A 128 -5.80 3.76 -2.40
N TYR A 129 -5.40 4.88 -1.81
CA TYR A 129 -4.18 4.98 -1.01
C TYR A 129 -4.54 5.30 0.44
N ILE A 130 -4.06 4.46 1.36
CA ILE A 130 -4.34 4.57 2.79
C ILE A 130 -3.03 4.65 3.54
N VAL A 131 -2.91 5.64 4.44
CA VAL A 131 -1.70 5.86 5.24
C VAL A 131 -2.00 5.50 6.69
N SER A 132 -1.28 4.53 7.22
CA SER A 132 -1.23 4.21 8.65
C SER A 132 0.07 4.77 9.22
N SER A 133 -0.02 5.58 10.28
CA SER A 133 1.15 6.17 10.91
C SER A 133 1.68 5.28 12.02
N ALA A 134 3.01 5.32 12.23
CA ALA A 134 3.62 4.68 13.39
C ALA A 134 3.00 5.24 14.70
N ILE A 135 2.56 4.35 15.59
CA ILE A 135 1.96 4.72 16.88
C ILE A 135 2.23 3.64 17.94
N GLY A 136 2.71 4.08 19.11
CA GLY A 136 3.02 3.18 20.22
C GLY A 136 4.01 2.10 19.79
N CYS A 137 3.58 0.85 19.84
CA CYS A 137 4.38 -0.32 19.47
C CYS A 137 4.35 -0.69 17.98
N PHE A 138 3.58 0.05 17.19
CA PHE A 138 3.62 -0.05 15.75
C PHE A 138 4.66 0.96 15.24
N ASP A 139 5.90 0.51 15.03
CA ASP A 139 7.05 1.37 14.71
C ASP A 139 7.21 1.67 13.21
N MET A 140 6.16 1.46 12.41
CA MET A 140 6.18 1.67 10.97
C MET A 140 5.04 2.58 10.51
N THR A 141 5.36 3.48 9.59
CA THR A 141 4.35 4.10 8.73
C THR A 141 4.16 3.21 7.51
N ILE A 142 2.91 2.88 7.20
CA ILE A 142 2.55 2.01 6.07
C ILE A 142 1.69 2.80 5.09
N VAL A 143 1.98 2.66 3.80
CA VAL A 143 1.03 2.99 2.74
C VAL A 143 0.46 1.69 2.19
N SER A 144 -0.84 1.50 2.35
CA SER A 144 -1.60 0.46 1.65
C SER A 144 -2.15 1.04 0.34
N THR A 145 -1.98 0.30 -0.74
CA THR A 145 -2.59 0.57 -2.04
C THR A 145 -3.59 -0.54 -2.33
N LEU A 146 -4.86 -0.18 -2.41
CA LEU A 146 -5.93 -1.09 -2.79
C LEU A 146 -6.30 -0.82 -4.24
N VAL A 147 -6.26 -1.86 -5.07
CA VAL A 147 -6.75 -1.82 -6.44
C VAL A 147 -8.03 -2.66 -6.49
N ILE A 148 -9.12 -2.02 -6.86
CA ILE A 148 -10.45 -2.62 -6.99
C ILE A 148 -10.81 -2.70 -8.47
N ASP A 149 -11.01 -3.92 -8.96
CA ASP A 149 -11.52 -4.18 -10.31
C ASP A 149 -13.06 -4.16 -10.31
N SER A 150 -13.60 -4.04 -11.51
CA SER A 150 -15.02 -4.11 -11.83
C SER A 150 -15.71 -5.40 -11.42
N ASP A 151 -14.98 -6.51 -11.34
CA ASP A 151 -15.50 -7.78 -10.85
C ASP A 151 -15.46 -7.88 -9.31
N THR A 152 -15.16 -6.78 -8.62
CA THR A 152 -14.97 -6.67 -7.16
C THR A 152 -13.72 -7.34 -6.60
N THR A 153 -12.84 -7.87 -7.47
CA THR A 153 -11.54 -8.39 -7.02
C THR A 153 -10.72 -7.25 -6.42
N LEU A 154 -10.21 -7.49 -5.21
CA LEU A 154 -9.39 -6.54 -4.47
C LEU A 154 -7.96 -7.06 -4.36
N THR A 155 -7.00 -6.26 -4.82
CA THR A 155 -5.57 -6.51 -4.61
C THR A 155 -5.00 -5.45 -3.67
N GLU A 156 -4.32 -5.89 -2.62
CA GLU A 156 -3.60 -5.00 -1.70
C GLU A 156 -2.10 -5.13 -1.89
N ASN A 157 -1.41 -3.99 -1.92
CA ASN A 157 0.04 -3.92 -1.81
C ASN A 157 0.42 -2.88 -0.76
N THR A 158 1.37 -3.21 0.12
CA THR A 158 1.80 -2.32 1.20
C THR A 158 3.27 -1.98 1.07
N ILE A 159 3.64 -0.75 1.44
CA ILE A 159 5.02 -0.35 1.63
C ILE A 159 5.21 0.24 3.03
N ALA A 160 6.20 -0.28 3.76
CA ALA A 160 6.48 0.08 5.13
C ALA A 160 7.79 0.88 5.25
N LEU A 161 7.73 1.91 6.09
CA LEU A 161 8.85 2.74 6.49
C LEU A 161 8.93 2.79 8.01
N TYR A 162 10.00 2.26 8.58
CA TYR A 162 10.25 2.33 10.02
C TYR A 162 10.39 3.79 10.49
N SER A 163 9.87 4.11 11.68
CA SER A 163 9.84 5.46 12.26
C SER A 163 11.20 6.15 12.31
N ASP A 164 12.25 5.37 12.57
CA ASP A 164 13.63 5.85 12.66
C ASP A 164 14.30 6.06 11.29
N THR A 165 13.61 5.67 10.22
CA THR A 165 14.08 5.79 8.84
C THR A 165 13.61 7.09 8.22
N LYS A 166 14.54 8.03 8.06
CA LYS A 166 14.22 9.32 7.45
C LYS A 166 14.14 9.20 5.92
N MET A 167 12.94 9.40 5.39
CA MET A 167 12.74 9.63 3.96
C MET A 167 13.07 11.09 3.64
N SER A 168 14.04 11.29 2.74
CA SER A 168 14.40 12.61 2.20
C SER A 168 14.08 12.62 0.71
N THR A 169 14.69 13.54 -0.05
CA THR A 169 14.56 13.61 -1.51
C THR A 169 14.65 12.23 -2.18
N ILE A 170 13.59 11.88 -2.90
CA ILE A 170 13.48 10.70 -3.76
C ILE A 170 14.13 11.04 -5.10
N ASN A 171 15.01 10.18 -5.63
CA ASN A 171 15.59 10.41 -6.94
C ASN A 171 14.51 10.42 -8.03
N LYS A 172 14.69 11.25 -9.07
CA LYS A 172 13.76 11.32 -10.20
C LYS A 172 13.67 10.00 -10.98
N THR A 173 14.75 9.22 -10.98
CA THR A 173 14.84 7.92 -11.66
C THR A 173 15.19 6.85 -10.64
N LEU A 174 14.42 5.78 -10.63
CA LEU A 174 14.63 4.61 -9.77
C LEU A 174 15.35 3.53 -10.59
N GLU A 175 16.38 2.92 -10.03
CA GLU A 175 17.14 1.83 -10.66
C GLU A 175 16.96 0.53 -9.87
N GLN A 176 16.95 -0.62 -10.56
CA GLN A 176 16.96 -1.92 -9.89
C GLN A 176 18.39 -2.44 -9.76
N LYS A 177 18.70 -3.06 -8.60
CA LYS A 177 19.99 -3.70 -8.33
C LYS A 177 19.82 -4.99 -7.55
N ILE A 178 20.72 -5.94 -7.77
CA ILE A 178 20.83 -7.13 -6.92
C ILE A 178 21.82 -6.80 -5.80
N ILE A 179 21.39 -6.93 -4.54
CA ILE A 179 22.18 -6.59 -3.36
C ILE A 179 22.11 -7.72 -2.31
N SER A 180 23.22 -7.90 -1.60
CA SER A 180 23.32 -8.69 -0.37
C SER A 180 23.83 -7.80 0.75
N GLY A 181 23.33 -7.98 1.97
CA GLY A 181 23.76 -7.20 3.13
C GLY A 181 22.67 -7.09 4.20
N THR A 182 22.90 -6.25 5.20
CA THR A 182 21.89 -5.97 6.24
C THR A 182 21.15 -4.69 5.89
N LEU A 183 19.83 -4.80 5.71
CA LEU A 183 18.91 -3.67 5.63
C LEU A 183 18.77 -3.02 7.00
N ARG A 184 18.84 -1.68 7.06
CA ARG A 184 18.91 -0.90 8.29
C ARG A 184 18.01 0.34 8.24
N THR A 185 17.58 0.82 9.40
CA THR A 185 16.77 2.06 9.46
C THR A 185 17.59 3.32 9.18
N GLN A 186 18.90 3.28 9.40
CA GLN A 186 19.80 4.42 9.21
C GLN A 186 21.08 4.01 8.46
N PRO A 187 21.75 4.93 7.74
CA PRO A 187 22.98 4.65 7.00
C PRO A 187 24.22 4.65 7.93
N VAL A 188 24.14 3.86 8.99
CA VAL A 188 25.20 3.62 9.99
C VAL A 188 25.11 2.17 10.45
N ILE A 189 26.24 1.59 10.86
CA ILE A 189 26.25 0.27 11.49
C ILE A 189 26.07 0.47 12.99
N ASP A 190 24.92 0.08 13.52
CA ASP A 190 24.67 -0.06 14.95
C ASP A 190 24.14 -1.47 15.21
N ASP A 191 24.96 -2.29 15.87
CA ASP A 191 24.66 -3.69 16.21
C ASP A 191 24.54 -3.89 17.74
N LYS A 192 24.37 -2.79 18.49
CA LYS A 192 24.15 -2.86 19.94
C LYS A 192 22.84 -3.58 20.22
N LYS A 193 22.91 -4.64 21.03
CA LYS A 193 21.73 -5.38 21.49
C LYS A 193 20.91 -4.50 22.42
N LYS A 194 19.61 -4.41 22.16
CA LYS A 194 18.63 -3.72 22.99
C LYS A 194 17.40 -4.59 23.14
N ILE A 195 16.72 -4.46 24.28
CA ILE A 195 15.42 -5.09 24.47
C ILE A 195 14.39 -4.20 23.80
N ASP A 196 13.60 -4.77 22.91
CA ASP A 196 12.45 -4.10 22.31
C ASP A 196 11.41 -3.84 23.41
N PRO A 197 11.04 -2.58 23.69
CA PRO A 197 10.11 -2.28 24.78
C PRO A 197 8.69 -2.80 24.52
N CYS A 198 8.37 -3.16 23.28
CA CYS A 198 7.04 -3.60 22.87
C CYS A 198 6.88 -5.11 22.86
N THR A 199 7.91 -5.85 22.46
CA THR A 199 7.85 -7.33 22.43
C THR A 199 8.65 -7.98 23.56
N GLY A 200 9.62 -7.27 24.16
CA GLY A 200 10.59 -7.83 25.08
C GLY A 200 11.73 -8.60 24.39
N ASP A 201 11.72 -8.69 23.06
CA ASP A 201 12.73 -9.43 22.30
C ASP A 201 14.05 -8.67 22.19
N LEU A 202 15.14 -9.42 21.98
CA LEU A 202 16.43 -8.82 21.67
C LEU A 202 16.47 -8.34 20.21
N LYS A 203 16.57 -7.02 20.02
CA LYS A 203 16.79 -6.36 18.73
C LYS A 203 18.25 -5.96 18.57
N MET A 204 18.78 -6.14 17.36
CA MET A 204 20.15 -5.72 17.00
C MET A 204 20.14 -4.30 16.44
N GLY A 205 20.36 -3.32 17.31
CA GLY A 205 20.53 -1.90 16.97
C GLY A 205 19.55 -1.42 15.90
N ASN A 206 20.09 -0.99 14.75
CA ASN A 206 19.29 -0.44 13.65
C ASN A 206 19.04 -1.44 12.50
N GLN A 207 19.25 -2.74 12.73
CA GLN A 207 18.99 -3.77 11.73
C GLN A 207 17.49 -3.99 11.55
N ILE A 208 17.08 -4.12 10.29
CA ILE A 208 15.74 -4.54 9.88
C ILE A 208 15.76 -6.01 9.51
N ARG A 209 16.67 -6.40 8.59
CA ARG A 209 16.78 -7.78 8.09
C ARG A 209 18.08 -7.99 7.33
N VAL A 210 18.55 -9.24 7.24
CA VAL A 210 19.60 -9.66 6.30
C VAL A 210 18.97 -10.07 4.96
N ILE A 211 19.51 -9.55 3.86
CA ILE A 211 19.10 -9.89 2.49
C ILE A 211 20.27 -10.52 1.73
N GLU A 212 19.97 -11.51 0.91
CA GLU A 212 20.95 -12.21 0.07
C GLU A 212 20.43 -12.30 -1.36
N ASN A 213 21.22 -11.74 -2.29
CA ASN A 213 20.97 -11.74 -3.74
C ASN A 213 19.54 -11.33 -4.09
N LYS A 214 19.04 -10.27 -3.43
CA LYS A 214 17.69 -9.75 -3.67
C LYS A 214 17.73 -8.59 -4.64
N THR A 215 16.79 -8.60 -5.59
CA THR A 215 16.50 -7.43 -6.42
C THR A 215 15.81 -6.37 -5.57
N VAL A 216 16.39 -5.17 -5.54
CA VAL A 216 15.86 -4.02 -4.83
C VAL A 216 15.77 -2.81 -5.76
N THR A 217 14.83 -1.92 -5.47
CA THR A 217 14.70 -0.64 -6.18
C THR A 217 15.42 0.45 -5.38
N VAL A 218 16.44 1.08 -5.96
CA VAL A 218 17.24 2.13 -5.30
C VAL A 218 16.51 3.47 -5.40
N ILE A 219 16.17 4.03 -4.24
CA ILE A 219 15.53 5.34 -4.07
C ILE A 219 16.58 6.45 -4.13
N LYS A 220 17.72 6.27 -3.45
CA LYS A 220 18.84 7.22 -3.44
C LYS A 220 20.13 6.54 -3.00
N LYS A 221 21.26 7.21 -3.28
CA LYS A 221 22.59 6.80 -2.85
C LYS A 221 23.20 7.86 -1.94
N GLN A 222 23.86 7.45 -0.86
CA GLN A 222 24.60 8.31 0.05
C GLN A 222 25.92 7.63 0.45
N LYS A 223 27.05 8.13 -0.06
CA LYS A 223 28.38 7.50 0.13
C LYS A 223 28.34 6.01 -0.27
N GLU A 224 28.61 5.12 0.68
CA GLU A 224 28.59 3.67 0.52
C GLU A 224 27.21 3.05 0.78
N TRP A 225 26.17 3.85 0.99
CA TRP A 225 24.83 3.36 1.32
C TRP A 225 23.86 3.56 0.17
N PHE A 226 23.03 2.55 -0.05
CA PHE A 226 21.84 2.62 -0.88
C PHE A 226 20.61 2.67 0.01
N PHE A 227 19.73 3.62 -0.26
CA PHE A 227 18.39 3.63 0.30
C PHE A 227 17.47 2.94 -0.71
N VAL A 228 16.82 1.86 -0.30
CA VAL A 228 16.18 0.92 -1.21
C VAL A 228 14.78 0.54 -0.76
N VAL A 229 13.95 0.16 -1.73
CA VAL A 229 12.72 -0.60 -1.53
C VAL A 229 13.05 -2.07 -1.82
N LEU A 230 12.82 -2.93 -0.82
CA LEU A 230 12.83 -4.37 -0.96
C LEU A 230 11.38 -4.84 -1.08
N GLN A 231 10.99 -5.37 -2.24
CA GLN A 231 9.68 -6.00 -2.42
C GLN A 231 9.73 -7.44 -1.91
N GLU A 232 8.87 -7.77 -0.95
CA GLU A 232 8.58 -9.15 -0.55
C GLU A 232 7.17 -9.54 -1.00
N LYS A 233 6.77 -10.78 -0.70
CA LYS A 233 5.53 -11.38 -1.20
C LYS A 233 4.29 -10.52 -0.87
N ASP A 234 4.18 -10.08 0.37
CA ASP A 234 2.98 -9.43 0.91
C ASP A 234 3.22 -7.96 1.31
N GLN A 235 4.49 -7.52 1.34
CA GLN A 235 4.88 -6.18 1.78
C GLN A 235 6.21 -5.76 1.17
N SER A 236 6.31 -4.48 0.79
CA SER A 236 7.57 -3.80 0.51
C SER A 236 8.13 -3.15 1.78
N ILE A 237 9.44 -3.22 1.98
CA ILE A 237 10.13 -2.61 3.12
C ILE A 237 11.18 -1.63 2.61
N ILE A 238 11.23 -0.45 3.22
CA ILE A 238 12.22 0.57 2.91
C ILE A 238 13.34 0.57 3.95
N GLY A 239 14.58 0.63 3.50
CA GLY A 239 15.73 0.77 4.39
C GLY A 239 17.03 1.07 3.67
N TRP A 240 18.10 1.15 4.45
CA TRP A 240 19.46 1.39 4.02
C TRP A 240 20.24 0.09 3.97
N VAL A 241 20.97 -0.13 2.88
CA VAL A 241 21.92 -1.24 2.76
C VAL A 241 23.27 -0.69 2.33
N LYS A 242 24.33 -1.18 2.97
CA LYS A 242 25.69 -0.81 2.61
C LYS A 242 26.08 -1.58 1.33
N LYS A 243 26.72 -0.88 0.39
CA LYS A 243 27.27 -1.45 -0.85
C LYS A 243 28.27 -2.56 -0.55
#